data_AF-A0A355PDN3-F1
#
_entry.id   AF-A0A355PDN3-F1
#
_cell.length_a   1.000
_cell.length_b   1.000
_cell.length_c   1.000
_cell.angle_alpha   90.00
_cell.angle_beta   90.00
_cell.angle_gamma   90.00
#
_symmetry.space_group_name_H-M   'P 1'
#
loop_
_entity.id
_entity.type
_entity.pdbx_description
1 polymer ?
#
loop_
_entity_poly.entity_id
_entity_poly.type
_entity_poly.pdbx_seq_one_letter_code
_entity_poly.pdbx_strand_id
1 'polypeptide(L)'
;MIVPERDYAVGLKRGELYRVMDTGPGNRLTVKAENGEVMSFSPARCTKLSVYAVEKAELSPGDHVRISRNVAERDLGTHERYRVKAVQPESVLIENGQGKVVKLDNKQPLPMTYGYATTVHSSQGLTADRVFANLDSKSHATVKEVYYVAMSRARHEAQVYTDSTKSLPDAIRRSTDKSTALELKQLCQHGKEVKQPEHDKVVPGDSQGQKGIEHHQQPANRERSQRSHERAMGR
;
A
#
# COMPACT_ATOMS: atom_id res chain seq x y z
N MET A 1 12.90 16.73 5.90
CA MET A 1 14.30 16.95 5.46
C MET A 1 14.48 16.33 4.08
N ILE A 2 15.48 16.78 3.33
CA ILE A 2 15.85 16.20 2.05
C ILE A 2 17.32 15.79 2.08
N VAL A 3 17.64 14.76 1.30
CA VAL A 3 18.99 14.26 1.08
C VAL A 3 19.18 14.04 -0.42
N PRO A 4 20.15 14.70 -1.07
CA PRO A 4 20.47 14.45 -2.47
C PRO A 4 21.14 13.09 -2.67
N GLU A 5 20.74 12.35 -3.71
CA GLU A 5 21.39 11.09 -4.10
C GLU A 5 22.61 11.32 -5.01
N ARG A 6 22.78 12.57 -5.50
CA ARG A 6 23.91 13.02 -6.32
C ARG A 6 24.23 14.48 -6.04
N ASP A 7 25.40 14.92 -6.49
CA ASP A 7 25.77 16.34 -6.47
C ASP A 7 25.00 17.13 -7.53
N TYR A 8 24.67 18.38 -7.22
CA TYR A 8 24.03 19.30 -8.13
C TYR A 8 24.81 20.61 -8.23
N ALA A 9 24.79 21.22 -9.42
CA ALA A 9 25.41 22.53 -9.68
C ALA A 9 24.86 23.67 -8.81
N VAL A 10 23.67 23.48 -8.22
CA VAL A 10 23.04 24.45 -7.30
C VAL A 10 23.61 24.41 -5.87
N GLY A 11 24.65 23.60 -5.62
CA GLY A 11 25.32 23.49 -4.31
C GLY A 11 24.84 22.34 -3.43
N LEU A 12 23.80 21.62 -3.83
CA LEU A 12 23.35 20.42 -3.12
C LEU A 12 24.36 19.28 -3.31
N LYS A 13 24.90 18.77 -2.21
CA LYS A 13 25.87 17.67 -2.20
C LYS A 13 25.21 16.35 -1.86
N ARG A 14 25.74 15.29 -2.47
CA ARG A 14 25.29 13.92 -2.25
C ARG A 14 25.41 13.56 -0.79
N GLY A 15 24.30 13.09 -0.23
CA GLY A 15 24.25 12.51 1.11
C GLY A 15 24.17 13.49 2.27
N GLU A 16 24.36 14.79 2.02
CA GLU A 16 24.17 15.83 3.02
C GLU A 16 22.69 16.04 3.36
N LEU A 17 22.44 16.47 4.59
CA LEU A 17 21.11 16.72 5.13
C LEU A 17 20.73 18.19 4.96
N TYR A 18 19.58 18.44 4.34
CA TYR A 18 19.03 19.78 4.22
C TYR A 18 17.62 19.86 4.83
N ARG A 19 17.38 20.91 5.60
CA ARG A 19 16.07 21.21 6.17
C ARG A 19 15.28 22.09 5.22
N VAL A 20 14.10 21.63 4.81
CA VAL A 20 13.18 22.46 4.02
C VAL A 20 12.65 23.58 4.91
N MET A 21 12.80 24.82 4.45
CA MET A 21 12.34 26.03 5.15
C MET A 21 11.08 26.62 4.50
N ASP A 22 11.01 26.61 3.18
CA ASP A 22 9.91 27.23 2.43
C ASP A 22 9.63 26.49 1.12
N THR A 23 8.36 26.52 0.72
CA THR A 23 7.86 26.01 -0.57
C THR A 23 7.26 27.19 -1.34
N GLY A 24 8.13 28.03 -1.88
CA GLY A 24 7.73 29.24 -2.58
C GLY A 24 6.99 28.98 -3.91
N PRO A 25 6.42 30.03 -4.53
CA PRO A 25 5.70 29.91 -5.79
C PRO A 25 6.63 29.47 -6.94
N GLY A 26 6.06 28.81 -7.95
CA GLY A 26 6.80 28.40 -9.15
C GLY A 26 7.66 27.15 -8.98
N ASN A 27 7.24 26.20 -8.14
CA ASN A 27 7.95 24.94 -7.88
C ASN A 27 9.40 25.18 -7.40
N ARG A 28 9.52 25.97 -6.32
CA ARG A 28 10.78 26.35 -5.70
C ARG A 28 10.83 25.88 -4.26
N LEU A 29 11.91 25.22 -3.88
CA LEU A 29 12.20 24.85 -2.50
C LEU A 29 13.36 25.68 -1.99
N THR A 30 13.19 26.23 -0.80
CA THR A 30 14.27 26.86 -0.05
C THR A 30 14.67 25.93 1.08
N VAL A 31 15.95 25.58 1.14
CA VAL A 31 16.49 24.62 2.10
C VAL A 31 17.70 25.21 2.81
N LYS A 32 17.90 24.76 4.06
CA LYS A 32 19.03 25.14 4.89
C LYS A 32 19.92 23.94 5.16
N ALA A 33 21.20 24.08 4.86
CA ALA A 33 22.24 23.12 5.17
C ALA A 33 22.63 23.20 6.66
N GLU A 34 23.35 22.20 7.16
CA GLU A 34 23.81 22.16 8.55
C GLU A 34 24.78 23.30 8.88
N ASN A 35 25.65 23.66 7.93
CA ASN A 35 26.57 24.80 8.04
C ASN A 35 25.86 26.17 8.09
N GLY A 36 24.53 26.20 7.96
CA GLY A 36 23.71 27.40 7.98
C GLY A 36 23.41 28.01 6.61
N GLU A 37 24.04 27.51 5.54
CA GLU A 37 23.85 27.98 4.17
C GLU A 37 22.41 27.74 3.70
N VAL A 38 21.81 28.77 3.09
CA VAL A 38 20.46 28.73 2.56
C VAL A 38 20.51 28.71 1.05
N MET A 39 19.90 27.70 0.45
CA MET A 39 19.86 27.51 -1.00
C MET A 39 18.41 27.44 -1.48
N SER A 40 18.18 27.94 -2.68
CA SER A 40 16.88 27.85 -3.33
C SER A 40 17.02 27.18 -4.69
N PHE A 41 16.21 26.16 -4.95
CA PHE A 41 16.27 25.38 -6.19
C PHE A 41 14.88 24.91 -6.61
N SER A 42 14.76 24.48 -7.88
CA SER A 42 13.53 23.85 -8.37
C SER A 42 13.64 22.32 -8.32
N PRO A 43 12.72 21.61 -7.62
CA PRO A 43 12.69 20.14 -7.59
C PRO A 43 12.54 19.52 -8.98
N ALA A 44 11.93 20.22 -9.94
CA ALA A 44 11.84 19.75 -11.33
C ALA A 44 13.22 19.59 -11.99
N ARG A 45 14.22 20.38 -11.57
CA ARG A 45 15.62 20.27 -12.04
C ARG A 45 16.46 19.35 -11.15
N CYS A 46 16.01 19.09 -9.92
CA CYS A 46 16.68 18.25 -8.93
C CYS A 46 15.81 17.05 -8.56
N THR A 47 15.80 16.03 -9.42
CA THR A 47 14.84 14.91 -9.34
C THR A 47 15.28 13.71 -8.49
N LYS A 48 16.55 13.64 -8.08
CA LYS A 48 17.15 12.53 -7.33
C LYS A 48 17.36 12.96 -5.87
N LEU A 49 16.24 13.21 -5.20
CA LEU A 49 16.18 13.62 -3.80
C LEU A 49 15.42 12.57 -3.00
N SER A 50 15.99 12.12 -1.89
CA SER A 50 15.30 11.34 -0.88
C SER A 50 14.68 12.28 0.15
N VAL A 51 13.43 12.03 0.54
CA VAL A 51 12.69 12.86 1.49
C VAL A 51 12.49 12.09 2.79
N TYR A 52 12.72 12.75 3.92
CA TYR A 52 12.62 12.14 5.25
C TYR A 52 11.76 12.98 6.19
N ALA A 53 10.92 12.32 6.97
CA ALA A 53 10.29 12.90 8.14
C ALA A 53 11.26 12.77 9.33
N VAL A 54 11.39 13.84 10.12
CA VAL A 54 12.18 13.80 11.36
C VAL A 54 11.21 13.49 12.49
N GLU A 55 11.47 12.40 13.20
CA GLU A 55 10.69 11.98 14.36
C GLU A 55 11.56 12.07 15.60
N LYS A 56 10.95 12.49 16.71
CA LYS A 56 11.57 12.37 18.03
C LYS A 56 11.29 10.96 18.55
N ALA A 57 12.34 10.23 18.87
CA ALA A 57 12.26 8.87 19.40
C ALA A 57 12.99 8.79 20.74
N GLU A 58 12.43 8.01 21.67
CA GLU A 58 13.01 7.75 22.99
C GLU A 58 13.65 6.36 22.97
N LEU A 59 14.97 6.30 23.10
CA LEU A 59 15.71 5.05 23.05
C LEU A 59 16.18 4.64 24.44
N SER A 60 16.10 3.35 24.71
CA SER A 60 16.58 2.71 25.92
C SER A 60 17.58 1.59 25.58
N PRO A 61 18.56 1.31 26.45
CA PRO A 61 19.37 0.11 26.34
C PRO A 61 18.50 -1.14 26.24
N GLY A 62 18.78 -1.99 25.26
CA GLY A 62 18.00 -3.18 24.95
C GLY A 62 17.04 -3.02 23.77
N ASP A 63 16.73 -1.80 23.34
CA ASP A 63 15.79 -1.55 22.24
C ASP A 63 16.26 -2.15 20.92
N HIS A 64 15.31 -2.59 20.10
CA HIS A 64 15.58 -2.96 18.72
C HIS A 64 15.42 -1.77 17.80
N VAL A 65 16.43 -1.56 16.95
CA VAL A 65 16.46 -0.49 15.97
C VAL A 65 16.82 -1.02 14.58
N ARG A 66 16.42 -0.28 13.55
CA ARG A 66 16.64 -0.63 12.16
C ARG A 66 17.15 0.57 11.39
N ILE A 67 18.14 0.35 10.54
CA ILE A 67 18.71 1.38 9.68
C ILE A 67 17.78 1.68 8.50
N SER A 68 17.42 2.95 8.31
CA SER A 68 16.48 3.39 7.26
C SER A 68 17.18 3.78 5.95
N ARG A 69 18.50 3.99 5.98
CA ARG A 69 19.32 4.35 4.82
C ARG A 69 20.73 3.79 4.99
N ASN A 70 21.32 3.29 3.90
CA ASN A 70 22.72 2.88 3.88
C ASN A 70 23.65 4.05 4.27
N VAL A 71 24.51 3.82 5.24
CA VAL A 71 25.60 4.73 5.65
C VAL A 71 26.92 4.03 5.42
N ALA A 72 27.45 4.15 4.20
CA ALA A 72 28.65 3.43 3.77
C ALA A 72 29.88 3.74 4.66
N GLU A 73 30.02 4.99 5.11
CA GLU A 73 31.10 5.43 6.01
C GLU A 73 31.13 4.69 7.34
N ARG A 74 29.99 4.15 7.77
CA ARG A 74 29.84 3.43 9.05
C ARG A 74 29.53 1.95 8.84
N ASP A 75 29.57 1.49 7.59
CA ASP A 75 29.25 0.12 7.18
C ASP A 75 27.91 -0.34 7.82
N LEU A 76 26.87 0.48 7.59
CA LEU A 76 25.50 0.24 8.05
C LEU A 76 24.61 0.01 6.83
N GLY A 77 24.15 -1.22 6.62
CA GLY A 77 23.26 -1.58 5.53
C GLY A 77 21.81 -1.14 5.78
N THR A 78 21.09 -0.77 4.72
CA THR A 78 19.64 -0.49 4.81
C THR A 78 18.89 -1.73 5.27
N HIS A 79 17.90 -1.56 6.15
CA HIS A 79 17.06 -2.62 6.73
C HIS A 79 17.76 -3.57 7.71
N GLU A 80 19.05 -3.37 8.00
CA GLU A 80 19.73 -4.13 9.02
C GLU A 80 19.21 -3.79 10.42
N ARG A 81 19.11 -4.82 11.27
CA ARG A 81 18.62 -4.73 12.64
C ARG A 81 19.78 -4.74 13.63
N TYR A 82 19.70 -3.84 14.60
CA TYR A 82 20.66 -3.70 15.68
C TYR A 82 19.92 -3.62 17.02
N ARG A 83 20.67 -3.80 18.11
CA ARG A 83 20.21 -3.60 19.47
C ARG A 83 20.91 -2.37 20.07
N VAL A 84 20.17 -1.52 20.77
CA VAL A 84 20.75 -0.40 21.52
C VAL A 84 21.54 -0.97 22.69
N LYS A 85 22.85 -0.75 22.69
CA LYS A 85 23.76 -1.18 23.75
C LYS A 85 23.81 -0.18 24.89
N ALA A 86 23.90 1.10 24.54
CA ALA A 86 23.94 2.19 25.50
C ALA A 86 23.46 3.49 24.85
N VAL A 87 22.87 4.36 25.67
CA VAL A 87 22.48 5.72 25.29
C VAL A 87 23.32 6.69 26.11
N GLN A 88 24.03 7.57 25.43
CA GLN A 88 24.89 8.60 26.01
C GLN A 88 24.32 9.98 25.65
N PRO A 89 24.72 11.06 26.35
CA PRO A 89 24.18 12.40 26.09
C PRO A 89 24.30 12.86 24.63
N GLU A 90 25.44 12.61 23.99
CA GLU A 90 25.71 13.02 22.61
C GLU A 90 25.80 11.86 21.60
N SER A 91 25.51 10.62 22.03
CA SER A 91 25.59 9.48 21.11
C SER A 91 24.82 8.25 21.56
N VAL A 92 24.54 7.37 20.61
CA VAL A 92 23.93 6.06 20.84
C VAL A 92 24.87 4.98 20.35
N LEU A 93 25.05 3.93 21.14
CA LEU A 93 25.82 2.75 20.75
C LEU A 93 24.83 1.66 20.35
N ILE A 94 24.99 1.13 19.14
CA ILE A 94 24.19 0.03 18.61
C ILE A 94 25.08 -1.18 18.33
N GLU A 95 24.55 -2.38 18.52
CA GLU A 95 25.28 -3.63 18.37
C GLU A 95 24.52 -4.57 17.43
N ASN A 96 25.22 -5.22 16.49
CA ASN A 96 24.62 -6.23 15.63
C ASN A 96 24.69 -7.62 16.29
N GLY A 97 24.04 -8.62 15.66
CA GLY A 97 24.07 -10.01 16.15
C GLY A 97 25.44 -10.68 16.16
N GLN A 98 26.47 -10.06 15.58
CA GLN A 98 27.86 -10.54 15.55
C GLN A 98 28.75 -9.82 16.59
N GLY A 99 28.19 -8.91 17.40
CA GLY A 99 28.94 -8.14 18.40
C GLY A 99 29.67 -6.90 17.86
N LYS A 100 29.48 -6.53 16.59
CA LYS A 100 30.00 -5.27 16.05
C LYS A 100 29.23 -4.11 16.68
N VAL A 101 29.95 -3.23 17.38
CA VAL A 101 29.39 -2.02 17.98
C VAL A 101 29.66 -0.81 17.09
N VAL A 102 28.62 -0.03 16.80
CA VAL A 102 28.71 1.21 16.03
C VAL A 102 28.24 2.38 16.90
N LYS A 103 29.04 3.45 16.93
CA LYS A 103 28.71 4.69 17.63
C LYS A 103 28.01 5.66 16.67
N LEU A 104 26.86 6.18 17.09
CA LEU A 104 26.06 7.13 16.34
C LEU A 104 25.93 8.45 17.10
N ASP A 105 26.51 9.54 16.58
CA ASP A 105 26.34 10.90 17.12
C ASP A 105 24.88 11.37 16.93
N ASN A 106 24.25 11.83 18.01
CA ASN A 106 22.84 12.25 18.03
C ASN A 106 22.64 13.75 17.77
N LYS A 107 23.71 14.52 17.48
CA LYS A 107 23.63 15.94 17.08
C LYS A 107 22.87 16.14 15.78
N GLN A 108 22.89 15.13 14.92
CA GLN A 108 22.13 15.08 13.68
C GLN A 108 21.06 13.98 13.73
N PRO A 109 19.94 14.13 12.99
CA PRO A 109 18.96 13.08 12.83
C PRO A 109 19.60 11.79 12.34
N LEU A 110 19.41 10.72 13.11
CA LEU A 110 19.95 9.40 12.79
C LEU A 110 19.11 8.74 11.68
N PRO A 111 19.73 8.05 10.71
CA PRO A 111 19.03 7.26 9.69
C PRO A 111 18.54 5.93 10.29
N MET A 112 17.74 6.02 11.35
CA MET A 112 17.35 4.89 12.19
C MET A 112 15.90 5.04 12.61
N THR A 113 15.21 3.91 12.73
CA THR A 113 13.85 3.78 13.25
C THR A 113 13.78 2.60 14.20
N TYR A 114 12.67 2.42 14.93
CA TYR A 114 12.48 1.23 15.73
C TYR A 114 12.43 -0.04 14.85
N GLY A 115 13.00 -1.11 15.36
CA GLY A 115 13.15 -2.40 14.69
C GLY A 115 12.17 -3.48 15.15
N TYR A 116 11.15 -3.11 15.96
CA TYR A 116 10.20 -4.05 16.55
C TYR A 116 9.21 -4.65 15.55
N ALA A 117 8.78 -3.85 14.59
CA ALA A 117 7.84 -4.27 13.57
C ALA A 117 8.38 -3.89 12.19
N THR A 118 8.10 -4.74 11.21
CA THR A 118 8.49 -4.54 9.81
C THR A 118 7.30 -4.72 8.91
N THR A 119 7.32 -4.06 7.75
CA THR A 119 6.29 -4.32 6.74
C THR A 119 6.54 -5.69 6.12
N VAL A 120 5.47 -6.40 5.72
CA VAL A 120 5.57 -7.73 5.11
C VAL A 120 6.52 -7.73 3.90
N HIS A 121 6.45 -6.68 3.07
CA HIS A 121 7.35 -6.50 1.94
C HIS A 121 8.83 -6.46 2.36
N SER A 122 9.17 -5.70 3.41
CA SER A 122 10.54 -5.59 3.92
C SER A 122 11.06 -6.88 4.56
N SER A 123 10.19 -7.85 4.83
CA SER A 123 10.53 -9.15 5.40
C SER A 123 10.69 -10.26 4.36
N GLN A 124 10.59 -9.94 3.06
CA GLN A 124 10.77 -10.93 2.01
C GLN A 124 12.17 -11.57 2.08
N GLY A 125 12.22 -12.90 1.97
CA GLY A 125 13.45 -13.69 2.09
C GLY A 125 13.91 -13.96 3.53
N LEU A 126 13.31 -13.33 4.54
CA LEU A 126 13.62 -13.60 5.94
C LEU A 126 12.83 -14.80 6.47
N THR A 127 13.36 -15.53 7.45
CA THR A 127 12.63 -16.56 8.21
C THR A 127 12.71 -16.25 9.70
N ALA A 128 11.65 -16.59 10.43
CA ALA A 128 11.56 -16.42 11.88
C ALA A 128 10.87 -17.64 12.49
N ASP A 129 11.20 -17.98 13.73
CA ASP A 129 10.54 -19.09 14.44
C ASP A 129 9.06 -18.83 14.65
N ARG A 130 8.73 -17.59 15.01
CA ARG A 130 7.37 -17.12 15.23
C ARG A 130 7.13 -15.84 14.45
N VAL A 131 5.96 -15.73 13.83
CA VAL A 131 5.51 -14.51 13.14
C VAL A 131 4.23 -14.02 13.77
N PHE A 132 4.21 -12.75 14.15
CA PHE A 132 2.99 -12.03 14.53
C PHE A 132 2.65 -11.06 13.41
N ALA A 133 1.56 -11.30 12.70
CA ALA A 133 1.13 -10.51 11.57
C ALA A 133 -0.13 -9.70 11.93
N ASN A 134 -0.08 -8.37 11.81
CA ASN A 134 -1.25 -7.53 11.91
C ASN A 134 -1.81 -7.26 10.51
N LEU A 135 -3.04 -7.72 10.24
CA LEU A 135 -3.72 -7.61 8.95
C LEU A 135 -5.06 -6.91 9.13
N ASP A 136 -5.13 -5.67 8.66
CA ASP A 136 -6.36 -4.88 8.64
C ASP A 136 -7.23 -5.29 7.44
N SER A 137 -8.43 -5.78 7.69
CA SER A 137 -9.36 -6.23 6.65
C SER A 137 -9.84 -5.08 5.76
N LYS A 138 -9.77 -3.83 6.21
CA LYS A 138 -10.15 -2.63 5.45
C LYS A 138 -9.01 -2.09 4.60
N SER A 139 -7.77 -2.48 4.89
CA SER A 139 -6.60 -2.02 4.13
C SER A 139 -6.58 -2.61 2.73
N HIS A 140 -6.34 -1.78 1.71
CA HIS A 140 -6.11 -2.25 0.34
C HIS A 140 -4.80 -3.03 0.18
N ALA A 141 -3.86 -2.91 1.13
CA ALA A 141 -2.63 -3.69 1.13
C ALA A 141 -2.83 -5.12 1.64
N THR A 142 -3.96 -5.42 2.30
CA THR A 142 -4.30 -6.78 2.73
C THR A 142 -4.84 -7.56 1.55
N VAL A 143 -3.94 -8.25 0.85
CA VAL A 143 -4.20 -9.07 -0.34
C VAL A 143 -3.56 -10.46 -0.18
N LYS A 144 -3.92 -11.39 -1.06
CA LYS A 144 -3.47 -12.78 -1.04
C LYS A 144 -1.95 -12.91 -0.95
N GLU A 145 -1.23 -12.12 -1.74
CA GLU A 145 0.23 -12.17 -1.81
C GLU A 145 0.87 -11.71 -0.50
N VAL A 146 0.35 -10.66 0.12
CA VAL A 146 0.84 -10.15 1.41
C VAL A 146 0.57 -11.17 2.51
N TYR A 147 -0.62 -11.76 2.55
CA TYR A 147 -0.92 -12.85 3.49
C TYR A 147 0.04 -14.03 3.31
N TYR A 148 0.23 -14.48 2.07
CA TYR A 148 1.11 -15.60 1.75
C TYR A 148 2.57 -15.32 2.15
N VAL A 149 3.10 -14.14 1.82
CA VAL A 149 4.46 -13.75 2.22
C VAL A 149 4.58 -13.74 3.73
N ALA A 150 3.63 -13.13 4.45
CA ALA A 150 3.68 -13.06 5.92
C ALA A 150 3.70 -14.46 6.57
N MET A 151 2.78 -15.34 6.17
CA MET A 151 2.66 -16.68 6.76
C MET A 151 3.85 -17.59 6.41
N SER A 152 4.35 -17.49 5.18
CA SER A 152 5.51 -18.29 4.74
C SER A 152 6.84 -17.93 5.43
N ARG A 153 6.90 -16.87 6.24
CA ARG A 153 8.10 -16.54 7.02
C ARG A 153 8.23 -17.35 8.32
N ALA A 154 7.14 -17.93 8.81
CA ALA A 154 7.12 -18.67 10.07
C ALA A 154 7.68 -20.09 9.89
N ARG A 155 8.65 -20.47 10.74
CA ARG A 155 9.14 -21.86 10.81
C ARG A 155 8.27 -22.74 11.69
N HIS A 156 7.76 -22.22 12.80
CA HIS A 156 7.02 -23.00 13.79
C HIS A 156 5.62 -22.46 14.05
N GLU A 157 5.45 -21.14 14.14
CA GLU A 157 4.16 -20.55 14.53
C GLU A 157 3.89 -19.23 13.79
N ALA A 158 2.66 -19.06 13.33
CA ALA A 158 2.16 -17.79 12.80
C ALA A 158 0.85 -17.40 13.50
N GLN A 159 0.80 -16.18 14.04
CA GLN A 159 -0.40 -15.62 14.64
C GLN A 159 -0.84 -14.39 13.85
N VAL A 160 -2.13 -14.33 13.53
CA VAL A 160 -2.73 -13.21 12.80
C VAL A 160 -3.61 -12.40 13.74
N TYR A 161 -3.30 -11.12 13.86
CA TYR A 161 -4.13 -10.11 14.51
C TYR A 161 -4.88 -9.34 13.43
N THR A 162 -6.17 -9.12 13.62
CA THR A 162 -7.02 -8.44 12.65
C THR A 162 -8.13 -7.67 13.33
N ASP A 163 -8.66 -6.65 12.67
CA ASP A 163 -9.80 -5.87 13.14
C ASP A 163 -11.10 -6.68 13.08
N SER A 164 -11.22 -7.65 12.17
CA SER A 164 -12.40 -8.52 12.05
C SER A 164 -12.08 -9.84 11.38
N THR A 165 -12.26 -10.93 12.13
CA THR A 165 -12.07 -12.31 11.64
C THR A 165 -13.08 -12.71 10.56
N LYS A 166 -14.22 -12.03 10.49
CA LYS A 166 -15.27 -12.30 9.50
C LYS A 166 -14.96 -11.70 8.12
N SER A 167 -14.38 -10.50 8.09
CA SER A 167 -14.09 -9.76 6.84
C SER A 167 -12.70 -10.05 6.29
N LEU A 168 -11.77 -10.50 7.13
CA LEU A 168 -10.40 -10.81 6.71
C LEU A 168 -10.31 -11.82 5.53
N PRO A 169 -11.10 -12.91 5.46
CA PRO A 169 -11.04 -13.84 4.33
C PRO A 169 -11.33 -13.17 2.99
N ASP A 170 -12.33 -12.29 2.92
CA ASP A 170 -12.68 -11.57 1.69
C ASP A 170 -11.62 -10.54 1.33
N ALA A 171 -11.01 -9.88 2.32
CA ALA A 171 -9.89 -8.99 2.12
C ALA A 171 -8.69 -9.74 1.50
N ILE A 172 -8.32 -10.90 2.05
CA ILE A 172 -7.21 -11.75 1.59
C ILE A 172 -7.50 -12.35 0.21
N ARG A 173 -8.76 -12.63 -0.14
CA ARG A 173 -9.13 -13.18 -1.45
C ARG A 173 -8.79 -12.25 -2.62
N ARG A 174 -8.70 -10.94 -2.37
CA ARG A 174 -8.23 -9.98 -3.38
C ARG A 174 -6.80 -10.35 -3.79
N SER A 175 -6.57 -10.53 -5.08
CA SER A 175 -5.25 -10.63 -5.67
C SER A 175 -4.88 -9.32 -6.34
N THR A 176 -3.58 -9.04 -6.40
CA THR A 176 -3.10 -7.91 -7.19
C THR A 176 -2.89 -8.38 -8.62
N ASP A 177 -3.78 -8.01 -9.54
CA ASP A 177 -3.55 -8.21 -10.98
C ASP A 177 -2.42 -7.28 -11.43
N LYS A 178 -1.22 -7.85 -11.59
CA LYS A 178 -0.06 -7.17 -12.16
C LYS A 178 0.01 -7.40 -13.66
N SER A 179 -1.08 -7.13 -14.37
CA SER A 179 -1.12 -7.27 -15.83
C SER A 179 0.02 -6.46 -16.44
N THR A 180 0.84 -7.13 -17.24
CA THR A 180 1.96 -6.45 -17.89
C THR A 180 1.45 -5.55 -19.00
N ALA A 181 2.21 -4.52 -19.36
CA ALA A 181 1.87 -3.67 -20.51
C ALA A 181 1.75 -4.49 -21.82
N LEU A 182 2.45 -5.63 -21.91
CA LEU A 182 2.36 -6.56 -23.03
C LEU A 182 1.04 -7.33 -23.03
N GLU A 183 0.64 -7.89 -21.89
CA GLU A 183 -0.64 -8.60 -21.72
C GLU A 183 -1.83 -7.67 -21.98
N LEU A 184 -1.78 -6.42 -21.53
CA LEU A 184 -2.80 -5.42 -21.84
C LEU A 184 -2.89 -5.14 -23.34
N LYS A 185 -1.77 -5.03 -24.06
CA LYS A 185 -1.77 -4.88 -25.52
C LYS A 185 -2.38 -6.09 -26.20
N GLN A 186 -2.08 -7.31 -25.75
CA GLN A 186 -2.66 -8.53 -26.30
C GLN A 186 -4.16 -8.61 -26.05
N LEU A 187 -4.64 -8.26 -24.86
CA LEU A 187 -6.08 -8.17 -24.54
C LEU A 187 -6.79 -7.12 -25.39
N CYS A 188 -6.19 -5.94 -25.61
CA CYS A 188 -6.74 -4.91 -26.49
C CYS A 188 -6.72 -5.31 -27.98
N GLN A 189 -5.77 -6.14 -28.41
CA GLN A 189 -5.71 -6.66 -29.78
C GLN A 189 -6.79 -7.73 -30.01
N HIS A 190 -6.97 -8.65 -29.07
CA HIS A 190 -8.01 -9.70 -29.17
C HIS A 190 -9.43 -9.16 -28.94
N GLY A 191 -9.58 -8.04 -28.23
CA GLY A 191 -10.87 -7.33 -28.09
C GLY A 191 -11.39 -6.65 -29.37
N LYS A 192 -10.58 -6.57 -30.43
CA LYS A 192 -11.00 -6.03 -31.74
C LYS A 192 -11.55 -7.08 -32.71
N GLU A 193 -11.48 -8.37 -32.38
CA GLU A 193 -11.86 -9.48 -33.28
C GLU A 193 -13.16 -10.22 -32.88
N VAL A 194 -14.02 -9.62 -32.06
CA VAL A 194 -15.39 -10.13 -31.91
C VAL A 194 -16.27 -9.50 -32.99
N LYS A 195 -16.36 -10.18 -34.14
CA LYS A 195 -17.38 -9.92 -35.18
C LYS A 195 -18.78 -10.08 -34.58
N GLN A 196 -19.62 -9.06 -34.72
CA GLN A 196 -21.06 -9.14 -34.48
C GLN A 196 -21.70 -10.15 -35.46
N PRO A 197 -22.61 -11.04 -35.03
CA PRO A 197 -23.55 -11.65 -35.94
C PRO A 197 -24.71 -10.66 -36.19
N GLU A 198 -24.77 -10.10 -37.40
CA GLU A 198 -25.96 -9.34 -37.84
C GLU A 198 -27.15 -10.28 -37.99
N HIS A 199 -28.23 -9.89 -37.31
CA HIS A 199 -29.56 -10.48 -37.32
C HIS A 199 -30.23 -10.43 -38.71
N ASP A 200 -30.93 -11.51 -39.04
CA ASP A 200 -31.84 -11.62 -40.18
C ASP A 200 -32.89 -10.49 -40.22
N LYS A 201 -33.08 -9.92 -41.41
CA LYS A 201 -34.02 -8.83 -41.69
C LYS A 201 -35.45 -9.36 -41.79
N VAL A 202 -36.34 -8.86 -40.92
CA VAL A 202 -37.80 -8.98 -41.11
C VAL A 202 -38.28 -7.76 -41.90
N VAL A 203 -38.87 -7.99 -43.07
CA VAL A 203 -39.53 -6.99 -43.93
C VAL A 203 -41.05 -7.05 -43.65
N PRO A 204 -41.78 -5.91 -43.55
CA PRO A 204 -43.18 -5.92 -43.16
C PRO A 204 -44.16 -6.00 -44.34
N GLY A 205 -45.15 -6.90 -44.20
CA GLY A 205 -46.56 -6.76 -44.62
C GLY A 205 -46.92 -6.77 -46.11
N ASP A 206 -47.67 -7.79 -46.55
CA ASP A 206 -48.94 -7.51 -47.22
C ASP A 206 -49.98 -8.64 -47.15
N SER A 207 -51.22 -8.16 -47.02
CA SER A 207 -52.59 -8.69 -47.01
C SER A 207 -52.93 -10.08 -47.59
N GLN A 208 -53.80 -10.84 -46.89
CA GLN A 208 -55.14 -11.34 -47.31
C GLN A 208 -55.54 -12.70 -46.67
N GLY A 209 -56.80 -12.82 -46.21
CA GLY A 209 -57.56 -14.06 -46.38
C GLY A 209 -58.03 -14.85 -45.13
N GLN A 210 -59.22 -14.48 -44.63
CA GLN A 210 -60.38 -15.35 -44.33
C GLN A 210 -60.37 -16.48 -43.26
N LYS A 211 -61.38 -16.31 -42.38
CA LYS A 211 -62.38 -17.26 -41.82
C LYS A 211 -62.01 -18.09 -40.59
N GLY A 212 -62.85 -17.93 -39.56
CA GLY A 212 -62.79 -18.64 -38.28
C GLY A 212 -63.50 -19.99 -38.29
N ILE A 213 -63.57 -20.60 -37.10
CA ILE A 213 -64.61 -21.53 -36.62
C ILE A 213 -64.54 -21.55 -35.07
N GLU A 214 -65.73 -21.66 -34.48
CA GLU A 214 -66.10 -21.68 -33.07
C GLU A 214 -65.68 -22.95 -32.30
N HIS A 215 -65.67 -22.84 -30.97
CA HIS A 215 -66.38 -23.66 -29.96
C HIS A 215 -65.52 -23.81 -28.68
N HIS A 216 -65.90 -23.19 -27.56
CA HIS A 216 -66.91 -23.65 -26.58
C HIS A 216 -66.44 -24.88 -25.78
N GLN A 217 -65.98 -24.67 -24.54
CA GLN A 217 -66.72 -25.10 -23.34
C GLN A 217 -66.03 -24.64 -22.04
N GLN A 218 -66.83 -23.94 -21.26
CA GLN A 218 -66.80 -23.67 -19.82
C GLN A 218 -66.83 -24.98 -18.98
N PRO A 219 -66.90 -24.95 -17.64
CA PRO A 219 -66.63 -23.89 -16.65
C PRO A 219 -65.66 -24.47 -15.56
N ALA A 220 -65.51 -24.06 -14.31
CA ALA A 220 -66.36 -23.31 -13.40
C ALA A 220 -65.55 -22.93 -12.15
N ASN A 221 -65.92 -21.78 -11.57
CA ASN A 221 -66.28 -21.56 -10.17
C ASN A 221 -65.39 -22.12 -9.05
N ARG A 222 -65.23 -21.50 -7.90
CA ARG A 222 -65.80 -20.35 -7.14
C ARG A 222 -65.02 -20.45 -5.81
N GLU A 223 -64.89 -19.50 -4.92
CA GLU A 223 -65.50 -18.21 -4.62
C GLU A 223 -64.48 -17.60 -3.62
N ARG A 224 -64.08 -16.34 -3.76
CA ARG A 224 -64.78 -15.16 -3.20
C ARG A 224 -64.88 -15.23 -1.66
N SER A 225 -64.15 -14.34 -1.00
CA SER A 225 -64.73 -13.28 -0.15
C SER A 225 -63.57 -12.46 0.43
N GLN A 226 -63.49 -11.16 0.13
CA GLN A 226 -63.98 -10.07 1.00
C GLN A 226 -63.06 -9.83 2.21
N ARG A 227 -62.74 -8.62 2.65
CA ARG A 227 -62.92 -7.23 2.19
C ARG A 227 -62.31 -6.37 3.32
N SER A 228 -61.81 -5.18 2.96
CA SER A 228 -61.79 -3.96 3.80
C SER A 228 -60.88 -3.93 5.05
N HIS A 229 -59.93 -2.98 5.08
CA HIS A 229 -60.00 -1.75 5.92
C HIS A 229 -59.24 -1.93 7.25
N GLU A 230 -58.56 -0.96 7.85
CA GLU A 230 -58.19 0.43 7.58
C GLU A 230 -57.39 0.86 8.84
N ARG A 231 -56.40 1.76 8.72
CA ARG A 231 -55.87 2.66 9.80
C ARG A 231 -55.25 1.97 11.04
N ALA A 232 -54.49 2.62 11.91
CA ALA A 232 -53.66 3.82 11.98
C ALA A 232 -53.04 3.82 13.39
N MET A 233 -51.93 4.57 13.57
CA MET A 233 -51.29 4.92 14.85
C MET A 233 -50.62 3.75 15.60
N GLY A 234 -49.45 3.89 16.21
CA GLY A 234 -48.71 5.07 16.63
C GLY A 234 -48.18 4.77 18.04
N ARG A 235 -46.86 4.85 18.20
CA ARG A 235 -46.11 5.29 19.39
C ARG A 235 -44.62 5.19 19.11
#